data_AF-A0A661R288-F1
#
_entry.id   AF-A0A661R288-F1
#
_cell.length_a   1.000
_cell.length_b   1.000
_cell.length_c   1.000
_cell.angle_alpha   90.00
_cell.angle_beta   90.00
_cell.angle_gamma   90.00
#
_symmetry.space_group_name_H-M   'P 1'
#
loop_
_entity.id
_entity.type
_entity.pdbx_description
1 polymer ?
#
loop_
_entity_poly.entity_id
_entity_poly.type
_entity_poly.pdbx_seq_one_letter_code
_entity_poly.pdbx_strand_id
1 'polypeptide(L)' 'SATEQMERKLLTKRGSEEYKKRSQTIEPVFGQIKSCRGIDSFYGRELHAAKGEWNLICGTHNLLKLFAMTQAVRN' A
#
# COMPACT_ATOMS: atom_id res chain seq x y z
N SER A 1 -18.75 -12.58 -5.12
CA SER A 1 -17.94 -11.38 -5.39
C SER A 1 -16.55 -11.55 -4.78
N ALA A 2 -15.58 -10.70 -5.12
CA ALA A 2 -14.24 -10.74 -4.48
C ALA A 2 -14.34 -10.60 -2.95
N THR A 3 -15.30 -9.82 -2.46
CA THR A 3 -15.61 -9.66 -1.04
C THR A 3 -16.04 -10.99 -0.40
N GLU A 4 -17.03 -11.67 -0.97
CA GLU A 4 -17.51 -12.96 -0.46
C GLU A 4 -16.42 -14.04 -0.45
N GLN A 5 -15.50 -14.01 -1.43
CA GLN A 5 -14.35 -14.92 -1.45
C GLN A 5 -13.35 -14.61 -0.33
N MET A 6 -13.09 -13.32 -0.07
CA MET A 6 -12.23 -12.89 1.03
C MET A 6 -12.84 -13.25 2.38
N GLU A 7 -14.15 -13.03 2.56
CA GLU A 7 -14.88 -13.42 3.77
C GLU A 7 -14.73 -14.92 4.05
N ARG A 8 -14.99 -15.77 3.05
CA ARG A 8 -14.78 -17.23 3.20
C ARG A 8 -13.35 -17.59 3.56
N LYS A 9 -12.35 -16.89 2.99
CA LYS A 9 -10.94 -17.10 3.31
C LYS A 9 -10.61 -16.72 4.76
N LEU A 10 -11.16 -15.61 5.26
CA LEU A 10 -10.95 -15.12 6.63
C LEU A 10 -11.55 -16.02 7.71
N LEU A 11 -12.60 -16.79 7.39
CA LEU A 11 -13.21 -17.75 8.33
C LEU A 11 -12.27 -18.91 8.71
N THR A 12 -11.25 -19.19 7.89
CA THR A 12 -10.29 -20.26 8.18
C THR A 12 -9.14 -19.74 9.05
N LYS A 13 -8.66 -20.54 10.03
CA LYS A 13 -7.50 -20.17 10.87
C LYS A 13 -6.28 -19.78 10.00
N ARG A 14 -5.95 -20.63 9.03
CA ARG A 14 -4.87 -20.39 8.06
C ARG A 14 -5.06 -19.07 7.28
N GLY A 15 -6.27 -18.80 6.78
CA GLY A 15 -6.54 -17.59 6.01
C GLY A 15 -6.50 -16.32 6.85
N SER A 16 -6.97 -16.39 8.11
CA SER A 16 -6.87 -15.31 9.09
C SER A 16 -5.41 -15.01 9.46
N GLU A 17 -4.62 -16.04 9.78
CA GLU A 17 -3.19 -15.91 10.09
C GLU A 17 -2.41 -15.30 8.92
N GLU A 18 -2.68 -15.73 7.70
CA GLU A 18 -2.06 -15.14 6.50
C GLU A 18 -2.49 -13.68 6.31
N TYR A 19 -3.77 -13.37 6.51
CA TYR A 19 -4.27 -12.01 6.37
C TYR A 19 -3.69 -11.06 7.41
N LYS A 20 -3.43 -11.52 8.65
CA LYS A 20 -2.78 -10.71 9.70
C LYS A 20 -1.43 -10.14 9.26
N LYS A 21 -0.68 -10.85 8.40
CA LYS A 21 0.60 -10.35 7.86
C LYS A 21 0.44 -9.05 7.06
N ARG A 22 -0.75 -8.77 6.50
CA ARG A 22 -1.03 -7.50 5.81
C ARG A 22 -0.91 -6.29 6.74
N SER A 23 -1.21 -6.45 8.02
CA SER A 23 -1.04 -5.36 8.99
C SER A 23 0.43 -4.92 9.04
N GLN A 24 1.37 -5.85 8.96
CA GLN A 24 2.80 -5.54 9.02
C GLN A 24 3.36 -5.05 7.68
N THR A 25 2.74 -5.43 6.56
CA THR A 25 3.26 -5.08 5.23
C THR A 25 2.62 -3.82 4.65
N ILE A 26 1.30 -3.65 4.78
CA ILE A 26 0.57 -2.57 4.12
C ILE A 26 0.41 -1.33 4.99
N GLU A 27 0.22 -1.48 6.29
CA GLU A 27 0.04 -0.32 7.20
C GLU A 27 1.26 0.61 7.20
N PRO A 28 2.52 0.11 7.20
CA PRO A 28 3.68 1.00 7.09
C PRO A 28 3.71 1.76 5.77
N VAL A 29 3.25 1.16 4.67
CA VAL A 29 3.18 1.83 3.35
C VAL A 29 2.16 2.98 3.41
N PHE A 30 0.98 2.73 3.98
CA PHE A 30 -0.03 3.77 4.16
C PHE A 30 0.45 4.87 5.12
N GLY A 31 1.07 4.52 6.24
CA GLY A 31 1.65 5.49 7.18
C GLY A 31 2.73 6.36 6.54
N GLN A 32 3.61 5.77 5.72
CA GLN A 32 4.64 6.51 4.98
C GLN A 32 4.04 7.46 3.93
N ILE A 33 3.00 7.02 3.20
CA ILE A 33 2.33 7.87 2.20
C ILE A 33 1.57 9.02 2.88
N LYS A 34 0.79 8.73 3.93
CA LYS A 34 -0.06 9.73 4.59
C LYS A 34 0.74 10.65 5.51
N SER A 35 1.46 10.07 6.48
CA SER A 35 2.11 10.86 7.53
C SER A 35 3.47 11.40 7.11
N CYS A 36 4.31 10.60 6.43
CA CYS A 36 5.66 11.06 6.07
C CYS A 36 5.68 11.90 4.79
N ARG A 37 4.78 11.63 3.85
CA ARG A 37 4.69 12.38 2.57
C ARG A 37 3.54 13.39 2.52
N GLY A 38 2.64 13.40 3.51
CA GLY A 38 1.53 14.35 3.59
C GLY A 38 0.43 14.13 2.54
N ILE A 39 0.29 12.92 1.99
CA ILE A 39 -0.67 12.61 0.94
C ILE A 39 -1.87 11.89 1.57
N ASP A 40 -2.86 12.66 2.00
CA ASP A 40 -4.05 12.17 2.71
C ASP A 40 -5.32 12.14 1.85
N SER A 41 -5.31 12.84 0.73
CA SER A 41 -6.45 13.07 -0.14
C SER A 41 -6.08 12.99 -1.62
N PHE A 42 -7.08 12.64 -2.46
CA PHE A 42 -6.97 12.66 -3.91
C PHE A 42 -7.54 13.97 -4.45
N TYR A 43 -6.97 14.48 -5.54
CA TYR A 43 -7.44 15.69 -6.19
C TYR A 43 -8.52 15.37 -7.24
N GLY A 44 -8.29 14.32 -8.02
CA GLY A 44 -9.24 13.79 -9.00
C GLY A 44 -10.48 13.18 -8.34
N ARG A 45 -11.66 13.68 -8.73
CA ARG A 45 -12.95 13.19 -8.20
C ARG A 45 -13.45 11.93 -8.89
N GLU A 46 -13.02 11.71 -10.14
CA GLU A 46 -13.38 10.54 -10.91
C GLU A 46 -12.47 9.36 -10.59
N LEU A 47 -13.02 8.14 -10.61
CA LEU A 47 -12.27 6.92 -10.31
C LEU A 47 -11.03 6.75 -11.20
N HIS A 48 -11.14 7.12 -12.48
CA HIS A 48 -10.02 7.02 -13.42
C HIS A 48 -8.88 7.97 -13.02
N ALA A 49 -9.20 9.21 -12.67
CA ALA A 49 -8.22 10.19 -12.21
C ALA A 49 -7.57 9.77 -10.88
N ALA A 50 -8.37 9.37 -9.89
CA ALA A 50 -7.88 8.89 -8.60
C ALA A 50 -6.97 7.64 -8.75
N LYS A 51 -7.29 6.75 -9.69
CA LYS A 51 -6.44 5.58 -10.00
C LYS A 51 -5.09 5.99 -10.59
N GLY A 52 -5.07 6.97 -11.49
CA GLY A 52 -3.83 7.54 -12.03
C GLY A 52 -2.96 8.15 -10.94
N GLU A 53 -3.55 8.98 -10.08
CA GLU A 53 -2.88 9.58 -8.92
C GLU A 53 -2.31 8.51 -7.99
N TRP A 54 -3.12 7.52 -7.63
CA TRP A 54 -2.68 6.43 -6.75
C TRP A 54 -1.51 5.64 -7.33
N ASN A 55 -1.51 5.38 -8.64
CA ASN A 55 -0.39 4.70 -9.31
C ASN A 55 0.90 5.53 -9.24
N LEU A 56 0.81 6.85 -9.44
CA LEU A 56 1.96 7.74 -9.33
C LEU A 56 2.49 7.83 -7.89
N ILE A 57 1.59 7.94 -6.90
CA ILE A 57 1.94 7.94 -5.48
C ILE A 57 2.68 6.66 -5.10
N CYS A 58 2.16 5.49 -5.51
CA CYS A 58 2.79 4.20 -5.28
C CYS A 58 4.13 4.06 -6.02
N GLY A 59 4.20 4.49 -7.28
CA GLY A 59 5.42 4.45 -8.09
C GLY A 59 6.55 5.26 -7.45
N THR A 60 6.26 6.50 -7.08
CA THR A 60 7.23 7.38 -6.39
C THR A 60 7.65 6.84 -5.03
N HIS A 61 6.73 6.23 -4.28
CA HIS A 61 7.06 5.56 -3.01
C HIS A 61 8.08 4.41 -3.21
N ASN A 62 7.87 3.58 -4.22
CA ASN A 62 8.77 2.46 -4.53
C ASN A 62 10.14 2.97 -5.00
N LEU A 63 10.18 4.01 -5.85
CA LEU A 63 11.42 4.62 -6.30
C LEU A 63 12.25 5.18 -5.13
N LEU A 64 11.61 5.85 -4.17
CA LEU A 64 12.29 6.36 -2.97
C LEU A 64 12.90 5.22 -2.14
N LYS A 65 12.22 4.07 -2.02
CA LYS A 65 12.78 2.91 -1.32
C LYS A 65 13.98 2.32 -2.04
N LEU A 66 13.91 2.17 -3.36
CA LEU A 66 15.05 1.68 -4.17
C LEU A 66 16.24 2.64 -4.09
N PHE A 67 15.98 3.95 -4.13
CA PHE A 67 17.02 4.97 -3.97
C PHE A 67 17.67 4.87 -2.58
N ALA A 68 16.89 4.83 -1.50
CA ALA A 68 17.42 4.70 -0.14
C ALA A 68 18.26 3.42 0.01
N MET A 69 17.82 2.30 -0.56
CA MET A 69 18.59 1.06 -0.57
C MET A 69 19.90 1.19 -1.35
N THR A 70 19.87 1.86 -2.50
CA THR A 70 21.07 2.11 -3.33
C THR A 70 22.09 2.96 -2.56
N GLN A 71 21.62 3.98 -1.85
CA GLN A 71 22.49 4.83 -1.03
C GLN A 71 23.07 4.08 0.17
N ALA A 72 22.30 3.19 0.79
CA ALA A 72 22.77 2.36 1.90
C ALA A 72 23.86 1.35 1.50
N VAL A 73 23.84 0.85 0.26
CA VAL A 73 24.88 -0.07 -0.26
C VAL A 73 26.15 0.68 -0.67
N ARG A 74 26.04 1.97 -1.01
CA ARG A 74 27.17 2.81 -1.46
C ARG A 74 28.01 3.37 -0.30
N ASN A 75 27.44 3.43 0.90
CA ASN A 75 28.08 3.89 2.13
C ASN A 75 28.62 2.70 2.93
#